data_AF-A0A5C6L786-F1
#
_entry.id   AF-A0A5C6L786-F1
#
_cell.length_a   1.000
_cell.length_b   1.000
_cell.length_c   1.000
_cell.angle_alpha   90.00
_cell.angle_beta   90.00
_cell.angle_gamma   90.00
#
_symmetry.space_group_name_H-M   'P 1'
#
loop_
_entity.id
_entity.type
_entity.pdbx_description
1 polymer ?
#
loop_
_entity_poly.entity_id
_entity_poly.type
_entity_poly.pdbx_seq_one_letter_code
_entity_poly.pdbx_strand_id
1 'polypeptide(L)'
;MDEIIAHIEELSKLSPYIKLYRNFDPKIILKHIGKITGEIDRQYVDFLLKTNGASILDYCFLGLKNHNLGMNIYDNMSELWFLDCSLAMRFWGICGTSSGENFGYLDKVDSSGNHYIGYYSTNEPEHVYLVASSFKIFMNKFLQQVESTLTIDKKAIYIDNNDWFLNPQKLIINDIEMDQYLQSQGTSEYKLYDRKFK
;
A
#
# COMPACT_ATOMS: atom_id res chain seq x y z
N MET A 1 -14.32 5.20 -0.71
CA MET A 1 -13.28 5.61 0.26
C MET A 1 -13.88 5.74 1.66
N ASP A 2 -15.04 6.38 1.83
CA ASP A 2 -15.67 6.50 3.16
C ASP A 2 -15.91 5.16 3.84
N GLU A 3 -16.32 4.13 3.08
CA GLU A 3 -16.46 2.76 3.58
C GLU A 3 -15.15 2.19 4.15
N ILE A 4 -14.01 2.44 3.48
CA ILE A 4 -12.68 1.99 3.97
C ILE A 4 -12.34 2.72 5.27
N ILE A 5 -12.55 4.04 5.33
CA ILE A 5 -12.27 4.81 6.53
C ILE A 5 -13.15 4.34 7.70
N ALA A 6 -14.45 4.17 7.47
CA ALA A 6 -15.38 3.65 8.47
C ALA A 6 -14.97 2.25 8.94
N HIS A 7 -14.53 1.38 8.04
CA HIS A 7 -14.05 0.05 8.40
C HIS A 7 -12.80 0.11 9.31
N ILE A 8 -11.82 0.95 8.99
CA ILE A 8 -10.65 1.15 9.86
C ILE A 8 -11.08 1.71 11.24
N GLU A 9 -12.07 2.60 11.28
CA GLU A 9 -12.60 3.15 12.52
C GLU A 9 -13.26 2.08 13.40
N GLU A 10 -14.04 1.17 12.82
CA GLU A 10 -14.58 0.04 13.58
C GLU A 10 -13.47 -0.86 14.13
N LEU A 11 -12.45 -1.18 13.32
CA LEU A 11 -11.29 -1.96 13.77
C LEU A 11 -10.48 -1.24 14.87
N SER A 12 -10.41 0.10 14.83
CA SER A 12 -9.74 0.91 15.85
C SER A 12 -10.37 0.81 17.24
N LYS A 13 -11.67 0.46 17.31
CA LYS A 13 -12.34 0.20 18.59
C LYS A 13 -11.98 -1.17 19.15
N LEU A 14 -11.51 -2.09 18.31
CA LEU A 14 -11.16 -3.46 18.69
C LEU A 14 -9.71 -3.59 19.15
N SER A 15 -8.79 -2.80 18.59
CA SER A 15 -7.36 -2.88 18.88
C SER A 15 -6.74 -1.50 19.12
N PRO A 16 -5.95 -1.31 20.19
CA PRO A 16 -5.23 -0.05 20.44
C PRO A 16 -4.10 0.19 19.43
N TYR A 17 -3.73 -0.82 18.65
CA TYR A 17 -2.70 -0.75 17.61
C TYR A 17 -3.24 -0.26 16.26
N ILE A 18 -4.50 0.17 16.20
CA ILE A 18 -5.11 0.73 15.00
C ILE A 18 -5.48 2.19 15.28
N LYS A 19 -4.87 3.10 14.53
CA LYS A 19 -5.01 4.55 14.71
C LYS A 19 -5.03 5.27 13.37
N LEU A 20 -6.05 6.09 13.18
CA LEU A 20 -6.16 7.02 12.04
C LEU A 20 -5.72 8.43 12.44
N TYR A 21 -4.97 9.10 11.56
CA TYR A 21 -4.49 10.46 11.82
C TYR A 21 -5.34 11.48 11.04
N ARG A 22 -6.47 11.87 11.63
CA ARG A 22 -7.47 12.74 10.99
C ARG A 22 -7.34 14.23 11.32
N ASN A 23 -6.60 14.57 12.38
CA ASN A 23 -6.45 15.97 12.80
C ASN A 23 -5.27 16.64 12.05
N PHE A 24 -5.56 17.23 10.90
CA PHE A 24 -4.59 17.97 10.07
C PHE A 24 -5.30 19.01 9.19
N ASP A 25 -4.55 19.99 8.70
CA ASP A 25 -5.05 20.91 7.66
C ASP A 25 -4.94 20.22 6.28
N PRO A 26 -6.05 20.00 5.55
CA PRO A 26 -6.01 19.38 4.22
C PRO A 26 -5.10 20.11 3.22
N LYS A 27 -4.84 21.41 3.42
CA LYS A 27 -3.89 22.16 2.60
C LYS A 27 -2.47 21.59 2.65
N ILE A 28 -2.10 20.91 3.74
CA ILE A 28 -0.81 20.23 3.85
C ILE A 28 -0.71 19.15 2.78
N ILE A 29 -1.75 18.33 2.60
CA ILE A 29 -1.77 17.28 1.57
C ILE A 29 -1.61 17.93 0.20
N LEU A 30 -2.44 18.92 -0.12
CA LEU A 30 -2.43 19.59 -1.42
C LEU A 30 -1.08 20.27 -1.73
N LYS A 31 -0.43 20.86 -0.72
CA LYS A 31 0.88 21.51 -0.87
C LYS A 31 2.03 20.52 -1.09
N HIS A 32 1.92 19.33 -0.51
CA HIS A 32 3.02 18.37 -0.45
C HIS A 32 2.86 17.18 -1.40
N ILE A 33 1.68 16.95 -1.97
CA ILE A 33 1.44 15.81 -2.87
C ILE A 33 2.34 15.83 -4.11
N GLY A 34 2.62 17.01 -4.65
CA GLY A 34 3.52 17.18 -5.80
C GLY A 34 5.00 16.86 -5.52
N LYS A 35 5.37 16.49 -4.29
CA LYS A 35 6.70 15.98 -3.95
C LYS A 35 6.84 14.48 -4.16
N ILE A 36 5.73 13.76 -4.29
CA ILE A 36 5.76 12.33 -4.65
C ILE A 36 6.17 12.26 -6.11
N THR A 37 7.30 11.60 -6.38
CA THR A 37 7.83 11.45 -7.73
C THR A 37 7.29 10.16 -8.30
N GLY A 38 6.34 10.26 -9.22
CA GLY A 38 5.58 9.14 -9.75
C GLY A 38 4.13 9.55 -10.01
N GLU A 39 3.38 8.65 -10.62
CA GLU A 39 1.95 8.86 -10.81
C GLU A 39 1.18 8.47 -9.54
N ILE A 40 0.12 9.22 -9.25
CA ILE A 40 -0.77 9.03 -8.11
C ILE A 40 -2.20 9.16 -8.59
N ASP A 41 -3.04 8.19 -8.24
CA ASP A 41 -4.46 8.24 -8.58
C ASP A 41 -5.29 8.95 -7.51
N ARG A 42 -6.54 9.22 -7.89
CA ARG A 42 -7.52 9.87 -7.03
C ARG A 42 -7.82 9.07 -5.74
N GLN A 43 -7.72 7.75 -5.77
CA GLN A 43 -8.11 6.92 -4.63
C GLN A 43 -7.19 7.20 -3.44
N TYR A 44 -5.88 7.27 -3.67
CA TYR A 44 -4.94 7.55 -2.59
C TYR A 44 -4.93 9.02 -2.16
N VAL A 45 -5.17 9.96 -3.09
CA VAL A 45 -5.39 11.38 -2.70
C VAL A 45 -6.62 11.49 -1.79
N ASP A 46 -7.73 10.85 -2.13
CA ASP A 46 -8.95 10.85 -1.31
C ASP A 46 -8.72 10.20 0.07
N PHE A 47 -7.87 9.17 0.14
CA PHE A 47 -7.41 8.60 1.41
C PHE A 47 -6.61 9.62 2.22
N LEU A 48 -5.58 10.24 1.64
CA LEU A 48 -4.74 11.24 2.31
C LEU A 48 -5.52 12.46 2.80
N LEU A 49 -6.53 12.90 2.04
CA LEU A 49 -7.41 14.02 2.42
C LEU A 49 -8.35 13.69 3.59
N LYS A 50 -8.64 12.41 3.82
CA LYS A 50 -9.48 11.95 4.95
C LYS A 50 -8.65 11.51 6.14
N THR A 51 -7.44 11.03 5.88
CA THR A 51 -6.50 10.45 6.83
C THR A 51 -5.10 10.81 6.39
N ASN A 52 -4.36 11.61 7.16
CA ASN A 52 -2.97 11.90 6.85
C ASN A 52 -2.07 10.73 7.28
N GLY A 53 -2.36 9.54 6.77
CA GLY A 53 -1.80 8.25 7.16
C GLY A 53 -2.56 7.55 8.30
N ALA A 54 -2.13 6.33 8.58
CA ALA A 54 -2.71 5.43 9.57
C ALA A 54 -1.65 4.46 10.11
N SER A 55 -1.79 4.03 11.35
CA SER A 55 -1.07 2.87 11.91
C SER A 55 -2.10 1.76 12.08
N ILE A 56 -1.85 0.59 11.51
CA ILE A 56 -2.75 -0.55 11.56
C ILE A 56 -1.91 -1.78 11.90
N LEU A 57 -1.89 -2.17 13.17
CA LEU A 57 -0.96 -3.20 13.66
C LEU A 57 0.49 -2.76 13.36
N ASP A 58 1.32 -3.65 12.82
CA ASP A 58 2.69 -3.35 12.40
C ASP A 58 2.77 -2.56 11.07
N TYR A 59 1.63 -2.31 10.42
CA TYR A 59 1.59 -1.62 9.12
C TYR A 59 1.44 -0.12 9.32
N CYS A 60 2.43 0.64 8.85
CA CYS A 60 2.45 2.09 8.91
C CYS A 60 2.12 2.68 7.53
N PHE A 61 0.90 3.17 7.35
CA PHE A 61 0.48 3.93 6.17
C PHE A 61 0.95 5.36 6.32
N LEU A 62 1.92 5.74 5.49
CA LEU A 62 2.61 7.02 5.59
C LEU A 62 1.71 8.19 5.19
N GLY A 63 2.02 9.36 5.75
CA GLY A 63 1.35 10.62 5.45
C GLY A 63 2.29 11.67 4.88
N LEU A 64 1.77 12.89 4.75
CA LEU A 64 2.51 14.09 4.37
C LEU A 64 2.59 15.05 5.55
N LYS A 65 3.81 15.33 6.01
CA LYS A 65 4.10 16.16 7.18
C LYS A 65 3.34 15.73 8.43
N ASN A 66 3.09 14.43 8.57
CA ASN A 66 2.52 13.88 9.79
C ASN A 66 3.64 13.51 10.77
N HIS A 67 3.84 14.34 11.79
CA HIS A 67 4.88 14.13 12.81
C HIS A 67 4.66 12.88 13.67
N ASN A 68 3.48 12.26 13.63
CA ASN A 68 3.20 11.05 14.39
C ASN A 68 3.69 9.76 13.71
N LEU A 69 3.98 9.79 12.41
CA LEU A 69 4.29 8.60 11.61
C LEU A 69 5.79 8.40 11.35
N GLY A 70 6.64 9.20 11.97
CA GLY A 70 8.12 9.08 11.90
C GLY A 70 8.74 9.47 10.55
N MET A 71 8.05 9.23 9.43
CA MET A 71 8.55 9.45 8.08
C MET A 71 7.45 9.98 7.15
N ASN A 72 7.83 10.79 6.16
CA ASN A 72 6.91 11.21 5.10
C ASN A 72 6.99 10.25 3.91
N ILE A 73 5.91 10.15 3.13
CA ILE A 73 5.87 9.33 1.91
C ILE A 73 7.06 9.60 0.97
N TYR A 74 7.36 10.87 0.68
CA TYR A 74 8.44 11.23 -0.25
C TYR A 74 9.84 10.97 0.33
N ASP A 75 9.98 10.90 1.65
CA ASP A 75 11.24 10.53 2.31
C ASP A 75 11.43 9.00 2.18
N ASN A 76 10.39 8.21 2.47
CA ASN A 76 10.39 6.75 2.29
C ASN A 76 10.68 6.35 0.84
N MET A 77 10.04 7.03 -0.12
CA MET A 77 10.31 6.83 -1.55
C MET A 77 11.78 7.05 -1.89
N SER A 78 12.36 8.17 -1.40
CA SER A 78 13.76 8.49 -1.68
C SER A 78 14.71 7.48 -1.05
N GLU A 79 14.40 7.00 0.15
CA GLU A 79 15.17 5.97 0.85
C GLU A 79 15.11 4.63 0.12
N LEU A 80 13.91 4.17 -0.29
CA LEU A 80 13.75 2.95 -1.07
C LEU A 80 14.54 3.01 -2.39
N TRP A 81 14.47 4.12 -3.11
CA TRP A 81 15.20 4.28 -4.38
C TRP A 81 16.71 4.40 -4.21
N PHE A 82 17.16 4.87 -3.04
CA PHE A 82 18.57 4.89 -2.70
C PHE A 82 19.08 3.49 -2.38
N LEU A 83 18.30 2.70 -1.63
CA LEU A 83 18.63 1.32 -1.28
C LEU A 83 18.59 0.40 -2.50
N ASP A 84 17.61 0.60 -3.37
CA ASP A 84 17.43 -0.17 -4.60
C ASP A 84 17.01 0.76 -5.75
N CYS A 85 17.98 1.10 -6.60
CA CYS A 85 17.77 2.02 -7.71
C CYS A 85 16.89 1.43 -8.83
N SER A 86 16.63 0.13 -8.83
CA SER A 86 15.70 -0.52 -9.76
C SER A 86 14.25 -0.05 -9.58
N LEU A 87 13.92 0.39 -8.36
CA LEU A 87 12.59 0.86 -7.99
C LEU A 87 12.30 2.28 -8.51
N ALA A 88 13.34 3.05 -8.85
CA ALA A 88 13.21 4.45 -9.22
C ALA A 88 12.23 4.64 -10.38
N MET A 89 11.23 5.51 -10.20
CA MET A 89 10.12 5.76 -11.14
C MET A 89 9.21 4.55 -11.44
N ARG A 90 9.44 3.38 -10.81
CA ARG A 90 8.68 2.14 -11.05
C ARG A 90 7.85 1.72 -9.86
N PHE A 91 8.34 1.94 -8.64
CA PHE A 91 7.69 1.60 -7.40
C PHE A 91 7.94 2.67 -6.34
N TRP A 92 6.92 3.07 -5.57
CA TRP A 92 7.11 3.90 -4.38
C TRP A 92 6.17 3.51 -3.25
N GLY A 93 6.71 3.38 -2.03
CA GLY A 93 5.99 2.83 -0.87
C GLY A 93 5.00 3.82 -0.23
N ILE A 94 3.77 3.35 0.00
CA ILE A 94 2.72 4.02 0.77
C ILE A 94 2.60 3.46 2.19
N CYS A 95 3.00 2.22 2.39
CA CYS A 95 2.90 1.51 3.65
C CYS A 95 4.15 0.66 3.86
N GLY A 96 4.68 0.63 5.08
CA GLY A 96 5.79 -0.23 5.46
C GLY A 96 5.53 -0.96 6.78
N THR A 97 6.23 -2.06 7.00
CA THR A 97 6.24 -2.82 8.27
C THR A 97 7.58 -2.66 9.00
N SER A 98 7.64 -3.05 10.27
CA SER A 98 8.89 -3.01 11.04
C SER A 98 9.96 -3.97 10.52
N SER A 99 9.58 -4.91 9.65
CA SER A 99 10.48 -5.93 9.08
C SER A 99 11.07 -5.58 7.71
N GLY A 100 10.81 -4.37 7.20
CA GLY A 100 11.34 -3.89 5.91
C GLY A 100 10.45 -4.23 4.71
N GLU A 101 9.24 -4.75 4.94
CA GLU A 101 8.25 -4.93 3.88
C GLU A 101 7.60 -3.60 3.52
N ASN A 102 7.34 -3.41 2.23
CA ASN A 102 6.77 -2.19 1.69
C ASN A 102 5.67 -2.52 0.68
N PHE A 103 4.55 -1.80 0.78
CA PHE A 103 3.47 -1.81 -0.18
C PHE A 103 3.39 -0.44 -0.83
N GLY A 104 3.23 -0.40 -2.14
CA GLY A 104 3.48 0.82 -2.90
C GLY A 104 2.83 0.85 -4.26
N TYR A 105 2.80 2.03 -4.85
CA TYR A 105 2.27 2.26 -6.19
C TYR A 105 3.28 1.83 -7.26
N LEU A 106 2.77 1.20 -8.31
CA LEU A 106 3.53 0.82 -9.50
C LEU A 106 3.26 1.76 -10.68
N ASP A 107 4.21 1.92 -11.59
CA ASP A 107 4.02 2.61 -12.88
C ASP A 107 3.19 1.81 -13.90
N LYS A 108 2.27 0.98 -13.41
CA LYS A 108 1.33 0.16 -14.16
C LYS A 108 -0.08 0.51 -13.74
N VAL A 109 -0.95 0.76 -14.72
CA VAL A 109 -2.36 1.09 -14.51
C VAL A 109 -3.30 -0.03 -14.96
N ASP A 110 -4.47 -0.10 -14.33
CA ASP A 110 -5.60 -0.93 -14.72
C ASP A 110 -6.40 -0.30 -15.88
N SER A 111 -7.42 -1.00 -16.40
CA SER A 111 -8.30 -0.50 -17.46
C SER A 111 -9.10 0.76 -17.08
N SER A 112 -9.18 1.08 -15.79
CA SER A 112 -9.87 2.27 -15.26
C SER A 112 -8.90 3.43 -14.96
N GLY A 113 -7.59 3.24 -15.18
CA GLY A 113 -6.55 4.22 -14.91
C GLY A 113 -6.11 4.31 -13.45
N ASN A 114 -6.47 3.35 -12.59
CA ASN A 114 -5.91 3.26 -11.23
C ASN A 114 -4.57 2.53 -11.27
N HIS A 115 -3.70 2.83 -10.32
CA HIS A 115 -2.42 2.14 -10.25
C HIS A 115 -2.51 0.82 -9.51
N TYR A 116 -1.79 -0.16 -10.03
CA TYR A 116 -1.53 -1.40 -9.32
C TYR A 116 -0.71 -1.11 -8.06
N ILE A 117 -0.98 -1.90 -7.03
CA ILE A 117 -0.20 -1.91 -5.79
C ILE A 117 0.77 -3.09 -5.85
N GLY A 118 2.04 -2.81 -5.56
CA GLY A 118 3.11 -3.78 -5.44
C GLY A 118 3.51 -4.03 -3.99
N TYR A 119 4.16 -5.17 -3.76
CA TYR A 119 4.87 -5.56 -2.56
C TYR A 119 6.37 -5.64 -2.89
N TYR A 120 7.18 -5.04 -2.03
CA TYR A 120 8.64 -5.03 -2.08
C TYR A 120 9.18 -5.37 -0.69
N SER A 121 10.25 -6.16 -0.62
CA SER A 121 10.95 -6.48 0.62
C SER A 121 12.41 -6.10 0.48
N THR A 122 12.98 -5.40 1.47
CA THR A 122 14.42 -5.09 1.48
C THR A 122 15.30 -6.34 1.58
N ASN A 123 14.71 -7.50 1.90
CA ASN A 123 15.40 -8.79 1.93
C ASN A 123 15.49 -9.45 0.53
N GLU A 124 14.66 -9.02 -0.42
CA GLU A 124 14.62 -9.50 -1.81
C GLU A 124 14.70 -8.28 -2.75
N PRO A 125 15.85 -7.60 -2.84
CA PRO A 125 16.02 -6.45 -3.72
C PRO A 125 15.76 -6.82 -5.18
N GLU A 126 15.38 -5.84 -6.00
CA GLU A 126 15.02 -5.97 -7.43
C GLU A 126 13.72 -6.75 -7.72
N HIS A 127 13.12 -7.39 -6.72
CA HIS A 127 11.89 -8.16 -6.86
C HIS A 127 10.70 -7.39 -6.29
N VAL A 128 9.72 -7.11 -7.16
CA VAL A 128 8.45 -6.49 -6.77
C VAL A 128 7.30 -7.37 -7.26
N TYR A 129 6.31 -7.61 -6.40
CA TYR A 129 5.18 -8.48 -6.72
C TYR A 129 3.87 -7.68 -6.71
N LEU A 130 3.04 -7.85 -7.74
CA LEU A 130 1.71 -7.26 -7.81
C LEU A 130 0.79 -7.89 -6.76
N VAL A 131 0.13 -7.06 -5.96
CA VAL A 131 -0.77 -7.54 -4.89
C VAL A 131 -2.23 -7.10 -5.07
N ALA A 132 -2.47 -6.04 -5.84
CA ALA A 132 -3.81 -5.60 -6.23
C ALA A 132 -3.76 -4.71 -7.47
N SER A 133 -4.84 -4.67 -8.23
CA SER A 133 -4.99 -3.75 -9.38
C SER A 133 -5.31 -2.31 -9.00
N SER A 134 -5.74 -2.05 -7.77
CA SER A 134 -6.00 -0.69 -7.27
C SER A 134 -5.85 -0.59 -5.76
N PHE A 135 -5.64 0.64 -5.27
CA PHE A 135 -5.56 0.93 -3.84
C PHE A 135 -6.83 0.53 -3.08
N LYS A 136 -8.02 0.75 -3.65
CA LYS A 136 -9.30 0.35 -3.02
C LYS A 136 -9.37 -1.17 -2.83
N ILE A 137 -9.00 -1.94 -3.85
CA ILE A 137 -9.01 -3.41 -3.78
C ILE A 137 -7.99 -3.89 -2.75
N PHE A 138 -6.77 -3.32 -2.77
CA PHE A 138 -5.74 -3.57 -1.78
C PHE A 138 -6.26 -3.36 -0.35
N MET A 139 -6.82 -2.18 -0.06
CA MET A 139 -7.32 -1.85 1.26
C MET A 139 -8.45 -2.79 1.71
N ASN A 140 -9.36 -3.17 0.82
CA ASN A 140 -10.42 -4.11 1.18
C ASN A 140 -9.87 -5.49 1.58
N LYS A 141 -8.94 -6.04 0.80
CA LYS A 141 -8.28 -7.33 1.10
C LYS A 141 -7.48 -7.25 2.41
N PHE A 142 -6.70 -6.18 2.57
CA PHE A 142 -5.91 -5.93 3.76
C PHE A 142 -6.78 -5.85 5.02
N LEU A 143 -7.86 -5.06 5.00
CA LEU A 143 -8.72 -4.89 6.17
C LEU A 143 -9.48 -6.17 6.53
N GLN A 144 -9.90 -6.98 5.54
CA GLN A 144 -10.46 -8.31 5.81
C GLN A 144 -9.47 -9.22 6.53
N GLN A 145 -8.18 -9.13 6.18
CA GLN A 145 -7.13 -9.89 6.86
C GLN A 145 -6.87 -9.37 8.28
N VAL A 146 -6.88 -8.06 8.48
CA VAL A 146 -6.79 -7.45 9.82
C VAL A 146 -7.97 -7.89 10.70
N GLU A 147 -9.18 -7.84 10.18
CA GLU A 147 -10.40 -8.27 10.87
C GLU A 147 -10.31 -9.76 11.27
N SER A 148 -9.90 -10.61 10.32
CA SER A 148 -9.71 -12.04 10.57
C SER A 148 -8.67 -12.30 11.66
N THR A 149 -7.57 -11.54 11.64
CA THR A 149 -6.51 -11.62 12.65
C THR A 149 -7.04 -11.23 14.03
N LEU A 150 -7.73 -10.10 14.14
CA LEU A 150 -8.29 -9.60 15.41
C LEU A 150 -9.44 -10.46 15.95
N THR A 151 -10.14 -11.19 15.07
CA THR A 151 -11.16 -12.16 15.47
C THR A 151 -10.53 -13.36 16.18
N ILE A 152 -9.35 -13.80 15.74
CA ILE A 152 -8.59 -14.91 16.34
C ILE A 152 -7.84 -14.43 17.59
N ASP A 153 -7.11 -13.32 17.49
CA ASP A 153 -6.37 -12.71 18.59
C ASP A 153 -6.60 -11.20 18.67
N LYS A 154 -7.39 -10.77 19.65
CA LYS A 154 -7.69 -9.35 19.92
C LYS A 154 -6.48 -8.53 20.35
N LYS A 155 -5.38 -9.18 20.74
CA LYS A 155 -4.13 -8.52 21.15
C LYS A 155 -3.06 -8.58 20.06
N ALA A 156 -3.39 -9.08 18.88
CA ALA A 156 -2.46 -9.14 17.77
C ALA A 156 -1.87 -7.75 17.48
N ILE A 157 -0.56 -7.72 17.27
CA ILE A 157 0.20 -6.52 16.93
C ILE A 157 0.71 -6.55 15.48
N TYR A 158 0.56 -7.69 14.79
CA TYR A 158 0.88 -7.90 13.38
C TYR A 158 -0.07 -8.96 12.80
N ILE A 159 -0.07 -9.11 11.47
CA ILE A 159 -0.79 -10.19 10.78
C ILE A 159 0.16 -11.39 10.71
N ASP A 160 -0.15 -12.47 11.43
CA ASP A 160 0.73 -13.64 11.51
C ASP A 160 0.74 -14.46 10.20
N ASN A 161 -0.41 -14.51 9.52
CA ASN A 161 -0.50 -15.15 8.21
C ASN A 161 -0.33 -14.13 7.07
N ASN A 162 0.91 -13.98 6.60
CA ASN A 162 1.28 -13.12 5.47
C ASN A 162 0.96 -13.72 4.08
N ASP A 163 0.23 -14.83 3.99
CA ASP A 163 -0.15 -15.43 2.70
C ASP A 163 -1.16 -14.57 1.91
N TRP A 164 -1.77 -13.55 2.52
CA TRP A 164 -2.88 -12.80 1.95
C TRP A 164 -2.50 -12.01 0.68
N PHE A 165 -1.21 -11.66 0.53
CA PHE A 165 -0.68 -10.92 -0.62
C PHE A 165 0.30 -11.73 -1.49
N LEU A 166 0.66 -12.96 -1.10
CA LEU A 166 1.53 -13.84 -1.89
C LEU A 166 0.79 -15.05 -2.47
N ASN A 167 -0.39 -15.38 -1.97
CA ASN A 167 -1.18 -16.51 -2.46
C ASN A 167 -1.94 -16.13 -3.74
N PRO A 168 -1.65 -16.74 -4.92
CA PRO A 168 -2.32 -16.42 -6.17
C PRO A 168 -3.84 -16.54 -6.13
N GLN A 169 -4.38 -17.50 -5.37
CA GLN A 169 -5.83 -17.69 -5.26
C GLN A 169 -6.49 -16.57 -4.46
N LYS A 170 -5.77 -15.96 -3.51
CA LYS A 170 -6.27 -14.80 -2.74
C LYS A 170 -6.12 -13.50 -3.53
N LEU A 171 -5.07 -13.40 -4.35
CA LEU A 171 -4.80 -12.23 -5.19
C LEU A 171 -5.92 -11.95 -6.21
N ILE A 172 -6.57 -12.97 -6.75
CA ILE A 172 -7.64 -12.79 -7.76
C ILE A 172 -9.02 -12.47 -7.17
N ILE A 173 -9.20 -12.61 -5.85
CA ILE A 173 -10.51 -12.40 -5.22
C ILE A 173 -10.94 -10.95 -5.40
N ASN A 174 -12.07 -10.76 -6.08
CA ASN A 174 -12.64 -9.45 -6.42
C ASN A 174 -11.68 -8.55 -7.23
N ASP A 175 -10.78 -9.15 -8.00
CA ASP A 175 -9.73 -8.46 -8.75
C ASP A 175 -9.51 -9.10 -10.13
N ILE A 176 -10.40 -8.77 -11.08
CA ILE A 176 -10.43 -9.33 -12.43
C ILE A 176 -9.14 -9.00 -13.20
N GLU A 177 -8.62 -7.80 -13.00
CA GLU A 177 -7.38 -7.32 -13.61
C GLU A 177 -6.18 -8.15 -13.13
N MET A 178 -6.12 -8.46 -11.84
CA MET A 178 -5.09 -9.33 -11.30
C MET A 178 -5.22 -10.78 -11.80
N ASP A 179 -6.44 -11.29 -11.94
CA ASP A 179 -6.70 -12.61 -12.54
C ASP A 179 -6.19 -12.69 -13.98
N GLN A 180 -6.56 -11.70 -14.81
CA GLN A 180 -6.07 -11.60 -16.19
C GLN A 180 -4.55 -11.47 -16.26
N TYR A 181 -3.94 -10.69 -15.37
CA TYR A 181 -2.50 -10.55 -15.30
C TYR A 181 -1.83 -11.89 -15.01
N LEU A 182 -2.26 -12.60 -13.97
CA LEU A 182 -1.72 -13.90 -13.56
C LEU A 182 -1.90 -14.97 -14.64
N GLN A 183 -3.06 -15.01 -15.30
CA GLN A 183 -3.29 -15.92 -16.43
C GLN A 183 -2.35 -15.64 -17.61
N SER A 184 -1.98 -14.36 -17.84
CA SER A 184 -1.10 -13.97 -18.95
C SER A 184 0.38 -14.17 -18.67
N GLN A 185 0.85 -13.89 -17.44
CA GLN A 185 2.27 -13.90 -17.09
C GLN A 185 2.71 -15.17 -16.34
N GLY A 186 1.77 -15.89 -15.71
CA GLY A 186 2.07 -17.04 -14.86
C GLY A 186 2.73 -16.69 -13.51
N THR A 187 2.95 -15.40 -13.22
CA THR A 187 3.56 -14.89 -11.99
C THR A 187 2.97 -13.53 -11.64
N SER A 188 2.98 -13.17 -10.35
CA SER A 188 2.69 -11.80 -9.88
C SER A 188 3.91 -10.89 -9.93
N GLU A 189 5.10 -11.41 -10.23
CA GLU A 189 6.33 -10.63 -10.30
C GLU A 189 6.26 -9.55 -11.38
N TYR A 190 6.48 -8.32 -10.96
CA TYR A 190 6.53 -7.14 -11.81
C TYR A 190 7.95 -6.85 -12.25
N LYS A 191 8.17 -6.92 -13.56
CA LYS A 191 9.50 -6.67 -14.13
C LYS A 191 9.86 -5.19 -14.13
N LEU A 192 10.83 -4.83 -13.30
CA LEU A 192 11.37 -3.48 -13.22
C LEU A 192 12.13 -3.06 -14.49
N TYR A 193 12.73 -4.01 -15.23
CA TYR A 193 13.65 -3.70 -16.33
C TYR A 193 13.11 -3.88 -17.76
N ASP A 194 11.84 -4.24 -17.96
CA ASP A 194 11.37 -4.67 -19.30
C ASP A 194 10.89 -3.55 -20.25
N ARG A 195 11.11 -2.27 -19.93
CA ARG A 195 10.87 -1.19 -20.92
C ARG A 195 12.04 -1.13 -21.90
N LYS A 196 11.86 -1.74 -23.08
CA LYS A 196 12.51 -1.24 -24.29
C LYS A 196 12.15 0.24 -24.40
N PHE A 197 13.12 1.12 -24.22
CA PHE A 197 12.97 2.54 -24.56
C PHE A 197 12.39 2.62 -25.99
N LYS A 198 11.16 3.09 -26.10
CA LYS A 198 10.55 3.43 -27.40
C LYS A 198 10.91 4.86 -27.75
#